data_AF-A0A191HTZ6-F1
#
_entry.id   AF-A0A191HTZ6-F1
#
_cell.length_a   1.000
_cell.length_b   1.000
_cell.length_c   1.000
_cell.angle_alpha   90.00
_cell.angle_beta   90.00
_cell.angle_gamma   90.00
#
_symmetry.space_group_name_H-M   'P 1'
#
loop_
_entity.id
_entity.type
_entity.pdbx_description
1 polymer ?
#
loop_
_entity_poly.entity_id
_entity_poly.type
_entity_poly.pdbx_seq_one_letter_code
_entity_poly.pdbx_strand_id
1 'polypeptide(L)'
;MKFVLDSAKRFLEKQSVLDYPILLHRDQGIQYTSSAYQALLREYNVVQSMSRVDNPKDNAITESFFGRFKDVLRFQFRPVIG
;
A
#
# COMPACT_ATOMS: atom_id res chain seq x y z
N MET A 1 -11.41 -3.30 -5.47
CA MET A 1 -10.18 -3.63 -6.21
C MET A 1 -9.69 -2.47 -7.09
N LYS A 2 -10.56 -1.80 -7.87
CA LYS A 2 -10.21 -0.67 -8.75
C LYS A 2 -9.34 0.41 -8.10
N PHE A 3 -9.73 0.90 -6.92
CA PHE A 3 -8.97 1.94 -6.20
C PHE A 3 -7.50 1.56 -5.93
N VAL A 4 -7.24 0.31 -5.53
CA VAL A 4 -5.88 -0.18 -5.23
C VAL A 4 -5.03 -0.28 -6.49
N LEU A 5 -5.61 -0.81 -7.57
CA LEU A 5 -4.92 -0.95 -8.85
C LEU A 5 -4.60 0.43 -9.44
N ASP A 6 -5.56 1.35 -9.44
CA ASP A 6 -5.36 2.72 -9.93
C ASP A 6 -4.27 3.45 -9.14
N SER A 7 -4.30 3.34 -7.80
CA SER A 7 -3.30 3.96 -6.93
C SER A 7 -1.91 3.36 -7.15
N ALA A 8 -1.82 2.04 -7.28
CA ALA A 8 -0.55 1.35 -7.53
C ALA A 8 0.01 1.70 -8.91
N LYS A 9 -0.83 1.71 -9.96
CA LYS A 9 -0.43 2.10 -11.30
C LYS A 9 0.14 3.53 -11.31
N ARG A 10 -0.57 4.48 -10.70
CA ARG A 10 -0.11 5.87 -10.59
C ARG A 10 1.22 5.99 -9.83
N PHE A 11 1.44 5.16 -8.81
CA PHE A 11 2.72 5.11 -8.12
C PHE A 11 3.83 4.57 -9.03
N LEU A 12 3.58 3.45 -9.72
CA LEU A 12 4.58 2.77 -10.56
C LEU A 12 4.96 3.58 -11.79
N GLU A 13 4.00 4.26 -12.42
CA GLU A 13 4.26 5.21 -13.52
C GLU A 13 5.18 6.36 -13.10
N LYS A 14 5.14 6.77 -11.83
CA LYS A 14 6.08 7.79 -11.31
C LYS A 14 7.46 7.22 -11.03
N GLN A 15 7.57 5.92 -10.78
CA GLN A 15 8.83 5.26 -10.44
C GLN A 15 9.49 4.56 -11.63
N SER A 16 8.86 4.52 -12.81
CA SER A 16 9.43 3.98 -14.04
C SER A 16 10.65 4.77 -14.56
N VAL A 17 11.02 5.85 -13.87
CA VAL A 17 12.24 6.64 -14.11
C VAL A 17 13.46 6.12 -13.32
N LEU A 18 13.28 5.10 -12.48
CA LEU A 18 14.36 4.55 -11.66
C LEU A 18 15.03 3.38 -12.38
N ASP A 19 16.37 3.38 -12.41
CA ASP A 19 17.20 2.32 -13.03
C ASP A 19 17.39 1.09 -12.13
N TYR A 20 16.71 1.02 -10.98
CA TYR A 20 16.84 -0.09 -10.02
C TYR A 20 15.51 -0.82 -9.79
N PRO A 21 15.55 -2.14 -9.49
CA PRO A 21 14.35 -2.91 -9.19
C PRO A 21 13.62 -2.34 -7.98
N ILE A 22 12.30 -2.16 -8.12
CA ILE A 22 11.44 -1.69 -7.02
C ILE A 22 11.05 -2.90 -6.18
N LEU A 23 11.36 -2.85 -4.88
CA LEU A 23 10.84 -3.80 -3.89
C LEU A 23 9.61 -3.20 -3.21
N LEU A 24 8.46 -3.87 -3.35
CA LEU A 24 7.22 -3.43 -2.73
C LEU A 24 6.80 -4.39 -1.62
N HIS A 25 6.87 -3.94 -0.36
CA HIS A 25 6.39 -4.70 0.79
C HIS A 25 4.89 -4.45 1.05
N ARG A 26 4.11 -5.51 1.26
CA ARG A 26 2.66 -5.46 1.51
C ARG A 26 2.23 -6.52 2.53
N ASP A 27 1.06 -6.32 3.15
CA ASP A 27 0.39 -7.38 3.90
C ASP A 27 -0.28 -8.39 2.95
N GLN A 28 -0.84 -9.47 3.51
CA GLN A 28 -1.53 -10.53 2.77
C GLN A 28 -3.02 -10.25 2.48
N GLY A 29 -3.44 -9.00 2.52
CA GLY A 29 -4.82 -8.62 2.21
C GLY A 29 -5.25 -9.10 0.82
N ILE A 30 -6.52 -9.52 0.70
CA ILE A 30 -7.11 -10.10 -0.53
C ILE A 30 -6.91 -9.22 -1.79
N GLN A 31 -6.79 -7.91 -1.60
CA GLN A 31 -6.57 -6.96 -2.68
C GLN A 31 -5.16 -7.06 -3.26
N TYR A 32 -4.16 -7.32 -2.41
CA TYR A 32 -2.74 -7.42 -2.78
C TYR A 32 -2.32 -8.84 -3.18
N THR A 33 -3.13 -9.84 -2.84
CA THR A 33 -2.96 -11.22 -3.31
C THR A 33 -3.71 -11.50 -4.62
N SER A 34 -4.53 -10.55 -5.11
CA SER A 34 -5.30 -10.71 -6.35
C SER A 34 -4.43 -10.86 -7.60
N SER A 35 -4.89 -11.66 -8.56
CA SER A 35 -4.19 -11.90 -9.83
C SER A 35 -3.94 -10.62 -10.63
N ALA A 36 -4.93 -9.71 -10.67
CA ALA A 36 -4.81 -8.43 -11.34
C ALA A 36 -3.70 -7.55 -10.74
N TYR A 37 -3.55 -7.57 -9.42
CA TYR A 37 -2.50 -6.81 -8.73
C TYR A 37 -1.12 -7.40 -9.01
N GLN A 38 -0.98 -8.73 -8.94
CA GLN A 38 0.27 -9.41 -9.29
C GLN A 38 0.67 -9.19 -10.75
N ALA A 39 -0.29 -9.20 -11.67
CA ALA A 39 -0.04 -8.93 -13.09
C ALA A 39 0.51 -7.51 -13.30
N LEU A 40 -0.09 -6.51 -12.63
CA LEU A 40 0.39 -5.13 -12.66
C LEU A 40 1.83 -5.01 -12.12
N LEU A 41 2.16 -5.68 -11.01
CA LEU A 41 3.54 -5.63 -10.48
C LEU A 41 4.56 -6.25 -11.44
N ARG A 42 4.20 -7.34 -12.12
CA ARG A 42 5.08 -7.97 -13.13
C ARG A 42 5.31 -7.08 -14.34
N GLU A 43 4.29 -6.36 -14.81
CA GLU A 43 4.40 -5.42 -15.94
C GLU A 43 5.47 -4.34 -15.68
N TYR A 44 5.58 -3.89 -14.42
CA TYR A 44 6.54 -2.85 -14.01
C TYR A 44 7.84 -3.42 -13.41
N ASN A 45 8.11 -4.72 -13.55
CA ASN A 45 9.30 -5.40 -12.98
C ASN A 45 9.48 -5.17 -11.47
N VAL A 46 8.38 -5.11 -10.72
CA VAL A 46 8.38 -4.89 -9.28
C VAL A 46 8.49 -6.22 -8.55
N VAL A 47 9.43 -6.31 -7.62
CA VAL A 47 9.56 -7.45 -6.71
C VAL A 47 8.57 -7.26 -5.56
N GLN A 48 7.66 -8.22 -5.37
CA GLN A 48 6.72 -8.20 -4.25
C GLN A 48 7.34 -8.88 -3.03
N SER A 49 7.33 -8.19 -1.90
CA SER A 49 7.62 -8.74 -0.57
C SER A 49 6.35 -8.74 0.26
N MET A 50 6.09 -9.81 0.99
CA MET A 50 4.85 -9.95 1.76
C MET A 50 5.17 -10.23 3.23
N SER A 51 4.35 -9.71 4.13
CA SER A 51 4.38 -10.09 5.55
C SER A 51 4.15 -11.60 5.72
N ARG A 52 4.67 -12.18 6.81
CA ARG A 52 4.45 -13.60 7.12
C ARG A 52 2.97 -13.86 7.39
N VAL A 53 2.51 -15.07 7.05
CA VAL A 53 1.15 -15.52 7.37
C VAL A 53 0.95 -15.45 8.89
N ASP A 54 -0.15 -14.85 9.33
CA ASP A 54 -0.57 -14.77 10.73
C ASP A 54 0.42 -14.04 11.67
N ASN A 55 1.23 -13.12 11.12
CA ASN A 55 2.17 -12.31 11.90
C ASN A 55 1.80 -10.81 11.84
N PRO A 56 0.91 -10.32 12.73
CA PRO A 56 0.54 -8.90 12.77
C PRO A 56 1.72 -7.97 13.09
N LYS A 57 2.83 -8.50 13.65
CA LYS A 57 4.01 -7.69 13.95
C LYS A 57 4.69 -7.12 12.71
N ASP A 58 4.62 -7.81 11.58
CA ASP A 58 5.18 -7.32 10.31
C ASP A 58 4.41 -6.10 9.79
N ASN A 59 3.12 -5.98 10.13
CA ASN A 59 2.27 -4.85 9.76
C ASN A 59 2.16 -3.77 10.84
N ALA A 60 2.63 -4.04 12.06
CA ALA A 60 2.43 -3.17 13.23
C ALA A 60 2.95 -1.74 13.03
N ILE A 61 4.06 -1.57 12.30
CA ILE A 61 4.63 -0.25 11.99
C ILE A 61 3.66 0.55 11.10
N THR A 62 3.15 -0.10 10.05
CA THR A 62 2.19 0.48 9.10
C THR A 62 0.89 0.84 9.82
N GLU A 63 0.35 -0.05 10.65
CA GLU A 63 -0.86 0.18 11.44
C GLU A 63 -0.69 1.35 12.41
N SER A 64 0.44 1.41 13.11
CA SER A 64 0.76 2.50 14.05
C SER A 64 0.82 3.86 13.35
N PHE A 65 1.45 3.91 12.16
CA PHE A 65 1.49 5.12 11.35
C PHE A 65 0.08 5.57 10.94
N PHE A 66 -0.73 4.67 10.37
CA PHE A 66 -2.07 5.02 9.93
C PHE A 66 -3.03 5.32 11.08
N GLY A 67 -2.83 4.73 12.26
CA GLY A 67 -3.52 5.09 13.48
C GLY A 67 -3.28 6.56 13.85
N ARG A 68 -2.01 6.93 14.02
CA ARG A 68 -1.61 8.32 14.31
C ARG A 68 -2.04 9.29 13.21
N PHE A 69 -1.93 8.90 11.94
CA PHE A 69 -2.36 9.73 10.82
C PHE A 69 -3.85 10.04 10.87
N LYS A 70 -4.70 9.03 11.14
CA LYS A 70 -6.14 9.23 11.32
C LYS A 70 -6.45 10.15 12.50
N ASP A 71 -5.70 10.03 13.59
CA ASP A 71 -5.90 10.90 14.75
C ASP A 71 -5.58 12.36 14.40
N VAL A 72 -4.45 12.63 13.75
CA VAL A 72 -4.12 13.98 13.25
C VAL A 72 -5.23 14.51 12.33
N LEU A 73 -5.71 13.70 11.39
CA LEU A 73 -6.82 14.09 10.51
C LEU A 73 -8.10 14.40 11.29
N ARG A 74 -8.43 13.63 12.33
CA ARG A 74 -9.59 13.90 13.19
C ARG A 74 -9.46 15.20 13.97
N PHE A 75 -8.26 15.53 14.44
CA PHE A 75 -8.00 16.80 15.11
C PHE A 75 -8.10 17.98 14.14
N GLN A 76 -7.51 17.84 12.94
CA GLN A 76 -7.41 18.93 11.96
C GLN A 76 -8.70 19.17 11.17
N PHE A 77 -9.44 18.11 10.86
CA PHE A 77 -10.68 18.15 10.07
C PHE A 77 -11.89 17.74 10.90
N ARG A 78 -11.83 17.98 12.22
CA ARG A 78 -12.97 17.75 13.10
C ARG A 78 -14.16 18.48 12.50
N PRO A 79 -15.25 17.79 12.11
CA PRO A 79 -16.40 18.48 11.59
C PRO A 79 -16.86 19.41 12.72
N VAL A 80 -16.89 20.71 12.44
CA VAL A 80 -17.58 21.65 13.29
C VAL A 80 -19.05 21.23 13.16
N ILE A 81 -19.52 20.44 14.11
CA ILE A 81 -20.95 20.24 14.29
C ILE A 81 -21.38 21.51 15.01
N GLY A 82 -21.70 22.53 14.21
CA GLY A 82 -22.06 23.89 14.60
C GLY A 82 -22.27 24.73 13.36
#